data_AF-A0A359MRB2-F1
#
_entry.id   AF-A0A359MRB2-F1
#
_cell.length_a   1.000
_cell.length_b   1.000
_cell.length_c   1.000
_cell.angle_alpha   90.00
_cell.angle_beta   90.00
_cell.angle_gamma   90.00
#
_symmetry.space_group_name_H-M   'P 1'
#
loop_
_entity.id
_entity.type
_entity.pdbx_description
1 polymer ?
#
loop_
_entity_poly.entity_id
_entity_poly.type
_entity_poly.pdbx_seq_one_letter_code
_entity_poly.pdbx_strand_id
1 'polypeptide(L)'
;MKAWEKNIRKVVPYVPGEQPGNKNVVKLNTNENPYPPAPGVQKVLQEFDASRLRLYPDPSGTLLVEELARFYHLDKEQIFVGVGSDDVLAMAFMTFFNSDQPILFPNIT
;
A
#
# COMPACT_ATOMS: atom_id res chain seq x y z
N MET A 1 22.35 4.35 -28.20
CA MET A 1 21.41 3.93 -27.13
C MET A 1 22.25 3.65 -25.89
N LYS A 2 22.09 4.41 -24.82
CA LYS A 2 22.94 4.28 -23.62
C LYS A 2 22.58 2.98 -22.89
N ALA A 3 23.56 2.29 -22.31
CA ALA A 3 23.35 0.97 -21.69
C ALA A 3 22.26 0.95 -20.60
N TRP A 4 22.04 2.07 -19.90
CA TRP A 4 20.99 2.19 -18.89
C TRP A 4 19.57 2.18 -19.46
N GLU A 5 19.36 2.63 -20.70
CA GLU A 5 18.04 2.66 -21.35
C GLU A 5 17.47 1.26 -21.57
N LYS A 6 18.35 0.23 -21.63
CA LYS A 6 17.96 -1.18 -21.70
C LYS A 6 17.39 -1.71 -20.38
N ASN A 7 17.73 -1.07 -19.26
CA ASN A 7 17.33 -1.48 -17.92
C ASN A 7 16.19 -0.62 -17.34
N ILE A 8 15.76 0.43 -18.05
CA ILE A 8 14.56 1.18 -17.70
C ILE A 8 13.36 0.51 -18.35
N ARG A 9 12.43 0.04 -17.51
CA ARG A 9 11.15 -0.48 -17.98
C ARG A 9 10.40 0.64 -18.72
N LYS A 10 10.20 0.45 -20.02
CA LYS A 10 9.33 1.31 -20.85
C LYS A 10 7.89 0.96 -20.54
N VAL A 11 7.36 1.49 -19.44
CA VAL A 11 5.98 1.28 -19.03
C VAL A 11 5.07 2.36 -19.61
N VAL A 12 3.87 1.96 -20.04
CA VAL A 12 2.77 2.91 -20.23
C VAL A 12 2.29 3.30 -18.83
N PRO A 13 2.26 4.60 -18.48
CA PRO A 13 1.77 5.02 -17.18
C PRO A 13 0.33 4.55 -16.93
N TYR A 14 0.04 4.22 -15.68
CA TYR A 14 -1.34 3.97 -15.26
C TYR A 14 -2.19 5.24 -15.47
N VAL A 15 -3.36 5.07 -16.08
CA VAL A 15 -4.34 6.14 -16.25
C VAL A 15 -5.40 5.96 -15.16
N PRO A 16 -5.45 6.84 -14.14
CA PRO A 16 -6.49 6.78 -13.13
C PRO A 16 -7.87 7.04 -13.75
N GLY A 17 -8.90 6.41 -13.18
CA GLY A 17 -10.29 6.72 -13.53
C GLY A 17 -10.66 8.18 -13.23
N GLU A 18 -11.70 8.66 -13.88
CA GLU A 18 -12.22 10.03 -13.70
C GLU A 18 -12.53 10.33 -12.23
N GLN A 19 -12.16 11.52 -11.75
CA GLN A 19 -12.53 12.03 -10.42
C GLN A 19 -13.31 13.33 -10.60
N PRO A 20 -14.63 13.35 -10.29
CA PRO A 20 -15.43 14.55 -10.37
C PRO A 20 -14.91 15.62 -9.40
N GLY A 21 -14.62 16.83 -9.89
CA GLY A 21 -14.19 17.96 -9.04
C GLY A 21 -15.31 18.59 -8.21
N ASN A 22 -16.56 18.18 -8.41
CA ASN A 22 -17.72 18.70 -7.72
C ASN A 22 -17.95 17.96 -6.40
N LYS A 23 -18.13 18.70 -5.31
CA LYS A 23 -18.40 18.15 -3.97
C LYS A 23 -19.82 17.58 -3.83
N ASN A 24 -20.75 17.96 -4.70
CA ASN A 24 -22.13 17.46 -4.71
C ASN A 24 -22.27 16.23 -5.62
N VAL A 25 -21.43 15.22 -5.40
CA VAL A 25 -21.45 13.95 -6.17
C VAL A 25 -21.46 12.78 -5.20
N VAL A 26 -22.26 11.77 -5.50
CA VAL A 26 -22.19 10.47 -4.82
C VAL A 26 -21.00 9.70 -5.40
N LYS A 27 -19.89 9.65 -4.67
CA LYS A 27 -18.64 9.02 -5.11
C LYS A 27 -18.65 7.52 -4.84
N LEU A 28 -18.60 6.71 -5.90
CA LEU A 28 -18.67 5.23 -5.83
C LEU A 28 -17.62 4.53 -6.72
N ASN A 29 -16.57 5.24 -7.15
CA ASN A 29 -15.68 4.78 -8.23
C ASN A 29 -14.28 4.31 -7.77
N THR A 30 -13.94 4.39 -6.48
CA THR A 30 -12.61 4.02 -5.96
C THR A 30 -12.66 3.07 -4.76
N ASN A 31 -13.80 2.42 -4.52
CA ASN A 31 -13.98 1.41 -3.47
C ASN A 31 -13.66 1.90 -2.04
N GLU A 32 -13.82 3.19 -1.76
CA GLU A 32 -13.66 3.74 -0.42
C GLU A 32 -14.80 3.27 0.50
N ASN A 33 -14.50 3.14 1.79
CA ASN A 33 -15.52 2.82 2.79
C ASN A 33 -16.46 4.02 2.97
N PRO A 34 -17.80 3.85 2.92
CA PRO A 34 -18.74 4.95 3.12
C PRO A 34 -18.81 5.44 4.58
N TYR A 35 -18.34 4.66 5.54
CA TYR A 35 -18.34 5.01 6.95
C TYR A 35 -17.03 5.69 7.37
N PRO A 36 -17.06 6.55 8.40
CA PRO A 36 -15.86 7.04 9.06
C PRO A 36 -14.98 5.89 9.60
N PRO A 37 -13.69 6.16 9.86
CA PRO A 37 -12.82 5.15 10.47
C PRO A 37 -13.31 4.73 11.86
N ALA A 38 -12.82 3.60 12.35
CA ALA A 38 -13.20 3.08 13.66
C ALA A 38 -12.98 4.12 14.79
N PRO A 39 -13.82 4.15 15.84
CA PRO A 39 -13.75 5.16 16.90
C PRO A 39 -12.36 5.30 17.55
N GLY A 40 -11.61 4.20 17.67
CA GLY A 40 -10.24 4.20 18.20
C GLY A 40 -9.26 5.01 17.34
N VAL A 41 -9.43 5.01 16.00
CA VAL A 41 -8.61 5.81 15.08
C VAL A 41 -8.89 7.29 15.28
N GLN A 42 -10.18 7.66 15.38
CA GLN A 42 -10.57 9.05 15.64
C GLN A 42 -9.98 9.56 16.96
N LYS A 43 -10.02 8.75 18.02
CA LYS A 43 -9.42 9.09 19.32
C LYS A 43 -7.91 9.32 19.19
N VAL A 44 -7.18 8.40 18.54
CA VAL A 44 -5.73 8.54 18.33
C VAL A 44 -5.41 9.82 17.56
N LEU A 45 -6.16 10.16 16.52
CA LEU A 45 -5.95 11.38 15.74
C LEU A 45 -6.19 12.66 16.56
N GLN A 46 -7.18 12.66 17.47
CA GLN A 46 -7.48 13.80 18.33
C GLN A 46 -6.45 13.99 19.45
N GLU A 47 -5.93 12.90 19.99
CA GLU A 47 -4.99 12.89 21.12
C GLU A 47 -3.52 12.85 20.69
N PHE A 48 -3.23 12.86 19.38
CA PHE A 48 -1.89 12.71 18.85
C PHE A 48 -0.99 13.91 19.21
N ASP A 49 0.10 13.66 19.95
CA ASP A 49 1.14 14.66 20.17
C ASP A 49 1.95 14.91 18.89
N ALA A 50 1.61 15.99 18.19
CA ALA A 50 2.27 16.43 16.97
C ALA A 50 3.78 16.65 17.15
N SER A 51 4.26 16.90 18.38
CA SER A 51 5.69 17.07 18.64
C SER A 51 6.50 15.82 18.29
N ARG A 52 5.88 14.63 18.31
CA ARG A 52 6.50 13.34 17.96
C ARG A 52 6.88 13.22 16.49
N LEU A 53 6.29 14.01 15.60
CA LEU A 53 6.58 13.99 14.15
C LEU A 53 8.02 14.44 13.82
N ARG A 54 8.75 14.98 14.80
CA ARG A 54 10.19 15.25 14.67
C ARG A 54 11.07 13.99 14.68
N LEU A 55 10.50 12.85 15.05
CA LEU A 55 11.20 11.58 15.18
C LEU A 55 10.83 10.66 14.00
N TYR A 56 11.78 9.83 13.57
CA TYR A 56 11.48 8.74 12.67
C TYR A 56 10.52 7.74 13.34
N PRO A 57 9.60 7.12 12.58
CA PRO A 57 8.80 6.01 13.10
C PRO A 57 9.68 4.78 13.34
N ASP A 58 9.11 3.78 14.03
CA ASP A 58 9.72 2.46 14.09
C ASP A 58 9.84 1.88 12.66
N PRO A 59 11.05 1.64 12.14
CA PRO A 59 11.25 1.18 10.77
C PRO A 59 10.69 -0.22 10.52
N SER A 60 10.51 -1.02 11.58
CA SER A 60 10.01 -2.39 11.48
C SER A 60 8.49 -2.49 11.63
N GLY A 61 7.82 -1.41 12.04
CA GLY A 61 6.38 -1.42 12.32
C GLY A 61 5.98 -2.47 13.38
N THR A 62 6.86 -2.70 14.36
CA THR A 62 6.85 -3.86 15.27
C THR A 62 5.49 -4.08 15.92
N LEU A 63 4.90 -3.02 16.48
CA LEU A 63 3.58 -3.10 17.13
C LEU A 63 2.49 -3.57 16.16
N LEU A 64 2.47 -3.06 14.93
CA LEU A 64 1.48 -3.47 13.94
C LEU A 64 1.69 -4.94 13.53
N VAL A 65 2.94 -5.36 13.32
CA VAL A 65 3.28 -6.75 12.98
C VAL A 65 2.83 -7.71 14.07
N GLU A 66 3.13 -7.42 15.34
CA GLU A 66 2.72 -8.25 16.47
C GLU A 66 1.19 -8.41 16.56
N GLU A 67 0.45 -7.31 16.37
CA GLU A 67 -1.00 -7.35 16.48
C GLU A 67 -1.68 -8.04 15.30
N LEU A 68 -1.12 -7.91 14.09
CA LEU A 68 -1.56 -8.68 12.93
C LEU A 68 -1.26 -10.18 13.10
N ALA A 69 -0.08 -10.53 13.60
CA ALA A 69 0.32 -11.92 13.86
C ALA A 69 -0.65 -12.59 14.83
N ARG A 70 -0.96 -11.91 15.93
CA ARG A 70 -1.95 -12.37 16.90
C ARG A 70 -3.36 -12.47 16.30
N PHE A 71 -3.79 -11.48 15.52
CA PHE A 71 -5.13 -11.46 14.92
C PHE A 71 -5.34 -12.60 13.90
N TYR A 72 -4.33 -12.88 13.07
CA TYR A 72 -4.39 -13.91 12.04
C TYR A 72 -3.88 -15.29 12.50
N HIS A 73 -3.43 -15.42 13.75
CA HIS A 73 -2.84 -16.65 14.30
C HIS A 73 -1.60 -17.14 13.54
N LEU A 74 -0.67 -16.21 13.26
CA LEU A 74 0.59 -16.45 12.56
C LEU A 74 1.80 -16.09 13.44
N ASP A 75 2.97 -16.58 13.07
CA ASP A 75 4.24 -16.10 13.63
C ASP A 75 4.60 -14.72 13.05
N LYS A 76 5.28 -13.89 13.84
CA LYS A 76 5.66 -12.53 13.41
C LYS A 76 6.59 -12.53 12.19
N GLU A 77 7.40 -13.58 12.03
CA GLU A 77 8.30 -13.79 10.90
C GLU A 77 7.56 -14.03 9.58
N GLN A 78 6.25 -14.31 9.63
CA GLN A 78 5.40 -14.49 8.46
C GLN A 78 4.72 -13.18 8.01
N ILE A 79 4.97 -12.06 8.70
CA ILE A 79 4.32 -10.77 8.43
C ILE A 79 5.36 -9.68 8.23
N PHE A 80 5.18 -8.91 7.17
CA PHE A 80 5.83 -7.63 6.98
C PHE A 80 4.79 -6.59 6.52
N VAL A 81 5.11 -5.32 6.69
CA VAL A 81 4.23 -4.20 6.34
C VAL A 81 4.88 -3.33 5.28
N GLY A 82 4.08 -2.84 4.32
CA GLY A 82 4.47 -1.86 3.32
C GLY A 82 3.64 -0.59 3.43
N VAL A 83 4.00 0.44 2.67
CA VAL A 83 3.24 1.71 2.62
C VAL A 83 2.06 1.58 1.66
N GLY A 84 1.09 0.74 2.05
CA GLY A 84 0.02 0.26 1.19
C GLY A 84 0.39 -1.04 0.46
N SER A 85 -0.62 -1.78 -0.02
CA SER A 85 -0.40 -3.09 -0.65
C SER A 85 0.36 -3.02 -1.98
N ASP A 86 0.32 -1.88 -2.67
CA ASP A 86 1.09 -1.69 -3.92
C ASP A 86 2.60 -1.73 -3.66
N ASP A 87 3.06 -1.25 -2.50
CA ASP A 87 4.45 -1.34 -2.08
C ASP A 87 4.87 -2.80 -1.83
N VAL A 88 3.99 -3.57 -1.18
CA VAL A 88 4.15 -5.01 -0.97
C VAL A 88 4.22 -5.76 -2.30
N LEU A 89 3.32 -5.44 -3.24
CA LEU A 89 3.34 -6.00 -4.60
C LEU A 89 4.62 -5.63 -5.34
N ALA A 90 5.07 -4.38 -5.28
CA ALA A 90 6.30 -3.93 -5.91
C ALA A 90 7.52 -4.70 -5.37
N MET A 91 7.61 -4.89 -4.05
CA MET A 91 8.67 -5.67 -3.40
C MET A 91 8.63 -7.14 -3.83
N ALA A 92 7.45 -7.76 -3.89
CA ALA A 92 7.30 -9.12 -4.40
C ALA A 92 7.73 -9.22 -5.87
N PHE A 93 7.37 -8.24 -6.70
CA PHE A 93 7.77 -8.14 -8.10
C PHE A 93 9.29 -8.08 -8.27
N MET A 94 9.97 -7.24 -7.49
CA MET A 94 11.43 -7.11 -7.55
C MET A 94 12.15 -8.35 -7.01
N THR A 95 11.59 -9.01 -5.99
CA THR A 95 12.20 -10.18 -5.35
C THR A 95 12.08 -11.44 -6.20
N PHE A 96 10.90 -11.72 -6.73
CA PHE A 96 10.61 -13.02 -7.35
C PHE A 96 10.60 -13.00 -8.88
N PHE A 97 10.36 -11.85 -9.51
CA PHE A 97 10.09 -11.77 -10.95
C PHE A 97 11.24 -11.08 -11.71
N ASN A 98 12.44 -11.63 -11.54
CA ASN A 98 13.65 -11.24 -12.25
C ASN A 98 14.17 -12.41 -13.10
N SER A 99 13.38 -12.85 -14.09
CA SER A 99 13.73 -13.94 -15.00
C SER A 99 13.04 -13.77 -16.36
N ASP A 100 13.35 -14.65 -17.31
CA ASP A 100 12.71 -14.68 -18.63
C ASP A 100 11.32 -15.37 -18.63
N GLN A 101 10.86 -15.87 -17.48
CA GLN A 101 9.55 -16.50 -17.37
C GLN A 101 8.42 -15.46 -17.33
N PRO A 102 7.27 -15.73 -17.97
CA PRO A 102 6.14 -14.80 -17.94
C PRO A 102 5.49 -14.74 -16.55
N ILE A 103 4.95 -13.56 -16.21
CA ILE A 103 4.08 -13.38 -15.04
C ILE A 103 2.65 -13.69 -15.47
N LEU A 104 2.01 -14.63 -14.79
CA LEU A 104 0.62 -15.00 -15.05
C LEU A 104 -0.30 -14.31 -14.06
N PHE A 105 -1.33 -13.64 -14.56
CA PHE A 105 -2.41 -13.05 -13.78
C PHE A 105 -3.74 -13.23 -14.53
N PRO A 106 -4.87 -13.30 -13.83
CA PRO A 106 -6.17 -13.45 -14.48
C PRO A 106 -6.42 -12.30 -15.46
N ASN A 107 -6.91 -12.64 -16.66
CA ASN A 107 -7.44 -11.63 -17.56
C ASN A 107 -8.80 -11.16 -17.01
N ILE A 108 -8.90 -9.90 -16.61
CA ILE A 108 -10.15 -9.31 -16.16
C ILE A 108 -10.78 -8.64 -17.39
N THR A 109 -11.85 -9.25 -17.93
CA THR A 109 -12.74 -8.63 -18.95
C THR A 109 -13.87 -7.88 -18.29
#